data_AF-A0A7V2S3H8-F1
#
_entry.id   AF-A0A7V2S3H8-F1
#
_cell.length_a   1.000
_cell.length_b   1.000
_cell.length_c   1.000
_cell.angle_alpha   90.00
_cell.angle_beta   90.00
_cell.angle_gamma   90.00
#
_symmetry.space_group_name_H-M   'P 1'
#
loop_
_entity.id
_entity.type
_entity.pdbx_description
1 polymer ?
#
loop_
_entity_poly.entity_id
_entity_poly.type
_entity_poly.pdbx_seq_one_letter_code
_entity_poly.pdbx_strand_id
1 'polypeptide(L)'
;EIAKIHLEENMEHYRKTRDYLHQLLREALPGIKLNGHPEKRLPNTLSLSFPRVEANTLLDRLEGVAASAGAACHSESIDVSAVLEAMLVPLDFAMGTIRFSTGRNLTMDAVKKAAEEIIRTVKALMPKEEKTKAPEDTNTKEIKLTHYTHGLGCACKIQPQHLESVLAKLKPLFDPQVLVGTETSDDATVYKINEDTAIVQTLDFFTPIVDDPYDFGAIAAANALSDIYAMGAKPLFALNIVGFPEDTLPMQVLEQILKGAQDKAAEAGIAILGGHTIEDPEPKYGMVVTGSLHPDNILKNEGALPGDVLILTKPLGTGILSTAIKRGMVDEDLRKEVTRLMATLNKIPAEIMKNYDVHACTDVTGFGLLGHLKEMSTASRCDVEIVFEKVPFLREVKNLATAGIIPGGTYNNLDFVKNFVDFGNRPRTDQLLLCDAQTSGGLLVALPEKESLNYLQELSKNGVKQAYVIGRFTKEGPGQIHVV
;
A
#
# COMPACT_ATOMS: atom_id res chain seq x y z
N GLU A 1 -27.90 -0.31 -40.80
CA GLU A 1 -29.21 -0.70 -41.37
C GLU A 1 -30.06 -1.47 -40.33
N ILE A 2 -29.58 -2.59 -39.79
CA ILE A 2 -30.28 -3.40 -38.76
C ILE A 2 -30.64 -2.59 -37.49
N ALA A 3 -29.75 -1.73 -37.01
CA ALA A 3 -30.01 -0.90 -35.82
C ALA A 3 -31.19 0.08 -35.99
N LYS A 4 -31.55 0.46 -37.22
CA LYS A 4 -32.70 1.34 -37.48
C LYS A 4 -34.04 0.61 -37.36
N ILE A 5 -34.06 -0.70 -37.62
CA ILE A 5 -35.29 -1.51 -37.68
C ILE A 5 -35.99 -1.54 -36.30
N HIS A 6 -35.21 -1.67 -35.24
CA HIS A 6 -35.73 -1.74 -33.86
C HIS A 6 -35.39 -0.50 -33.05
N LEU A 7 -35.02 0.62 -33.69
CA LEU A 7 -34.50 1.78 -32.97
C LEU A 7 -35.56 2.37 -32.02
N GLU A 8 -36.77 2.61 -32.52
CA GLU A 8 -37.86 3.19 -31.73
C GLU A 8 -38.28 2.27 -30.57
N GLU A 9 -38.44 0.97 -30.87
CA GLU A 9 -38.78 -0.06 -29.88
C GLU A 9 -37.71 -0.15 -28.77
N ASN A 10 -36.43 -0.21 -29.15
CA ASN A 10 -35.33 -0.23 -28.19
C ASN A 10 -35.24 1.07 -27.40
N MET A 11 -35.43 2.23 -28.03
CA MET A 11 -35.41 3.53 -27.33
C MET A 11 -36.51 3.60 -26.27
N GLU A 12 -37.69 3.09 -26.57
CA GLU A 12 -38.79 3.03 -25.62
C GLU A 12 -38.50 2.04 -24.49
N HIS A 13 -37.94 0.87 -24.79
CA HIS A 13 -37.51 -0.10 -23.78
C HIS A 13 -36.41 0.44 -22.86
N TYR A 14 -35.39 1.10 -23.42
CA TYR A 14 -34.32 1.76 -22.68
C TYR A 14 -34.87 2.82 -21.73
N ARG A 15 -35.78 3.67 -22.24
CA ARG A 15 -36.41 4.72 -21.43
C ARG A 15 -37.17 4.12 -20.26
N LYS A 16 -38.01 3.10 -20.53
CA LYS A 16 -38.79 2.40 -19.49
C LYS A 16 -37.91 1.80 -18.40
N THR A 17 -36.88 1.05 -18.77
CA THR A 17 -35.97 0.39 -17.81
C THR A 17 -35.12 1.40 -17.03
N ARG A 18 -34.60 2.43 -17.70
CA ARG A 18 -33.83 3.53 -17.08
C ARG A 18 -34.68 4.30 -16.08
N ASP A 19 -35.89 4.68 -16.46
CA ASP A 19 -36.78 5.47 -15.61
C ASP A 19 -37.31 4.64 -14.44
N TYR A 20 -37.55 3.34 -14.64
CA TYR A 20 -37.89 2.42 -13.57
C TYR A 20 -36.75 2.28 -12.55
N LEU A 21 -35.50 2.12 -13.01
CA LEU A 21 -34.32 2.12 -12.12
C LEU A 21 -34.24 3.45 -11.34
N HIS A 22 -34.36 4.58 -12.01
CA HIS A 22 -34.31 5.89 -11.38
C HIS A 22 -35.41 6.08 -10.34
N GLN A 23 -36.63 5.62 -10.63
CA GLN A 23 -37.75 5.67 -9.70
C GLN A 23 -37.44 4.88 -8.42
N LEU A 24 -37.04 3.60 -8.54
CA LEU A 24 -36.74 2.74 -7.39
C LEU A 24 -35.64 3.34 -6.50
N LEU A 25 -34.55 3.83 -7.11
CA LEU A 25 -33.45 4.44 -6.38
C LEU A 25 -33.90 5.73 -5.67
N ARG A 26 -34.66 6.59 -6.35
CA ARG A 26 -35.13 7.86 -5.79
C ARG A 26 -36.13 7.68 -4.65
N GLU A 27 -37.00 6.67 -4.73
CA GLU A 27 -37.94 6.32 -3.67
C GLU A 27 -37.23 5.79 -2.42
N ALA A 28 -36.16 5.01 -2.59
CA ALA A 28 -35.47 4.34 -1.49
C ALA A 28 -34.33 5.15 -0.84
N LEU A 29 -33.77 6.12 -1.57
CA LEU A 29 -32.59 6.90 -1.18
C LEU A 29 -32.89 8.41 -1.27
N PRO A 30 -33.53 9.00 -0.24
CA PRO A 30 -33.77 10.44 -0.21
C PRO A 30 -32.43 11.18 -0.16
N GLY A 31 -32.13 11.96 -1.19
CA GLY A 31 -30.90 12.75 -1.29
C GLY A 31 -30.05 12.47 -2.53
N ILE A 32 -30.31 11.40 -3.28
CA ILE A 32 -29.61 11.19 -4.56
C ILE A 32 -30.00 12.27 -5.57
N LYS A 33 -29.04 12.68 -6.40
CA LYS A 33 -29.22 13.76 -7.38
C LYS A 33 -29.05 13.23 -8.80
N LEU A 34 -29.97 13.58 -9.69
CA LEU A 34 -29.81 13.34 -11.12
C LEU A 34 -28.85 14.36 -11.73
N ASN A 35 -27.84 13.86 -12.45
CA ASN A 35 -26.92 14.69 -13.21
C ASN A 35 -27.39 14.80 -14.66
N GLY A 36 -27.69 16.03 -15.09
CA GLY A 36 -28.18 16.33 -16.44
C GLY A 36 -29.69 16.59 -16.51
N HIS A 37 -30.21 16.80 -17.72
CA HIS A 37 -31.60 17.18 -17.95
C HIS A 37 -32.55 16.00 -17.70
N PRO A 38 -33.71 16.17 -17.03
CA PRO A 38 -34.65 15.09 -16.73
C PRO A 38 -35.21 14.39 -17.98
N GLU A 39 -35.50 15.15 -19.04
CA GLU A 39 -36.06 14.63 -20.30
C GLU A 39 -35.07 14.59 -21.48
N LYS A 40 -34.25 15.64 -21.66
CA LYS A 40 -33.28 15.76 -22.77
C LYS A 40 -31.97 15.02 -22.48
N ARG A 41 -32.06 13.69 -22.37
CA ARG A 41 -30.94 12.79 -22.11
C ARG A 41 -31.08 11.48 -22.89
N LEU A 42 -29.98 10.76 -23.06
CA LEU A 42 -29.99 9.47 -23.76
C LEU A 42 -31.00 8.50 -23.12
N PRO A 43 -31.76 7.75 -23.93
CA PRO A 43 -32.86 6.91 -23.44
C PRO A 43 -32.37 5.80 -22.49
N ASN A 44 -31.12 5.38 -22.60
CA ASN A 44 -30.55 4.26 -21.85
C ASN A 44 -29.60 4.68 -20.70
N THR A 45 -29.28 5.96 -20.56
CA THR A 45 -28.22 6.41 -19.64
C THR A 45 -28.81 7.13 -18.44
N LEU A 46 -28.45 6.69 -17.25
CA LEU A 46 -28.80 7.29 -15.97
C LEU A 46 -27.53 7.69 -15.23
N SER A 47 -27.31 8.99 -15.03
CA SER A 47 -26.20 9.51 -14.23
C SER A 47 -26.73 10.04 -12.91
N LEU A 48 -26.33 9.43 -11.81
CA LEU A 48 -26.78 9.75 -10.45
C LEU A 48 -25.59 10.05 -9.55
N SER A 49 -25.73 11.04 -8.69
CA SER A 49 -24.82 11.30 -7.58
C SER A 49 -25.40 10.78 -6.29
N PHE A 50 -24.62 9.97 -5.60
CA PHE A 50 -24.88 9.48 -4.25
C PHE A 50 -24.08 10.35 -3.27
N PRO A 51 -24.71 11.30 -2.54
CA PRO A 51 -23.98 12.20 -1.67
C PRO A 51 -23.30 11.42 -0.54
N ARG A 52 -22.08 11.84 -0.17
CA ARG A 52 -21.27 11.23 0.92
C ARG A 52 -20.91 9.75 0.70
N VAL A 53 -21.01 9.28 -0.53
CA VAL A 53 -20.56 7.95 -0.95
C VAL A 53 -19.54 8.14 -2.07
N GLU A 54 -18.41 7.45 -2.00
CA GLU A 54 -17.42 7.47 -3.07
C GLU A 54 -17.78 6.43 -4.14
N ALA A 55 -17.67 6.80 -5.43
CA ALA A 55 -18.20 6.02 -6.53
C ALA A 55 -17.51 4.66 -6.70
N ASN A 56 -16.18 4.58 -6.56
CA ASN A 56 -15.44 3.33 -6.73
C ASN A 56 -15.70 2.36 -5.57
N THR A 57 -15.80 2.85 -4.35
CA THR A 57 -16.19 2.06 -3.15
C THR A 57 -17.56 1.42 -3.34
N LEU A 58 -18.51 2.16 -3.91
CA LEU A 58 -19.83 1.62 -4.23
C LEU A 58 -19.75 0.57 -5.34
N LEU A 59 -18.97 0.81 -6.40
CA LEU A 59 -18.77 -0.17 -7.49
C LEU A 59 -18.09 -1.46 -7.02
N ASP A 60 -17.07 -1.37 -6.18
CA ASP A 60 -16.31 -2.51 -5.66
C ASP A 60 -17.15 -3.44 -4.77
N ARG A 61 -18.24 -2.93 -4.21
CA ARG A 61 -19.19 -3.70 -3.39
C ARG A 61 -20.38 -4.24 -4.18
N LEU A 62 -20.52 -3.90 -5.46
CA LEU A 62 -21.56 -4.43 -6.34
C LEU A 62 -21.02 -5.67 -7.06
N GLU A 63 -21.69 -6.80 -6.89
CA GLU A 63 -21.31 -8.08 -7.52
C GLU A 63 -22.17 -8.35 -8.77
N GLY A 64 -23.44 -7.93 -8.73
CA GLY A 64 -24.43 -8.17 -9.79
C GLY A 64 -24.63 -7.02 -10.77
N VAL A 65 -23.99 -5.87 -10.54
CA VAL A 65 -24.22 -4.63 -11.30
C VAL A 65 -22.91 -4.09 -11.87
N ALA A 66 -22.81 -4.06 -13.20
CA ALA A 66 -21.74 -3.34 -13.89
C ALA A 66 -22.16 -1.89 -14.17
N ALA A 67 -21.37 -0.93 -13.68
CA ALA A 67 -21.57 0.50 -13.92
C ALA A 67 -20.22 1.24 -13.99
N SER A 68 -20.23 2.53 -14.35
CA SER A 68 -19.01 3.33 -14.45
C SER A 68 -19.05 4.54 -13.52
N ALA A 69 -17.95 4.82 -12.80
CA ALA A 69 -17.79 6.02 -12.00
C ALA A 69 -17.63 7.28 -12.89
N GLY A 70 -18.08 8.43 -12.39
CA GLY A 70 -17.92 9.74 -13.02
C GLY A 70 -18.78 9.96 -14.29
N ALA A 71 -18.33 10.88 -15.16
CA ALA A 71 -19.01 11.19 -16.43
C ALA A 71 -18.57 10.27 -17.59
N ALA A 72 -17.39 9.67 -17.49
CA ALA A 72 -16.82 8.68 -18.39
C ALA A 72 -15.80 7.83 -17.61
N CYS A 73 -15.39 6.67 -18.14
CA CYS A 73 -14.37 5.84 -17.50
C CYS A 73 -13.06 6.64 -17.35
N HIS A 74 -12.81 7.17 -16.16
CA HIS A 74 -11.52 7.69 -15.76
C HIS A 74 -10.76 6.56 -15.06
N SER A 75 -9.50 6.40 -15.45
CA SER A 75 -8.54 5.50 -14.81
C SER A 75 -8.12 6.09 -13.47
N GLU A 76 -8.35 5.36 -12.38
CA GLU A 76 -7.57 5.30 -11.11
C GLU A 76 -7.04 6.61 -10.48
N SER A 77 -7.61 7.78 -10.74
CA SER A 77 -7.28 9.03 -10.02
C SER A 77 -8.49 9.60 -9.25
N ILE A 78 -8.23 10.20 -8.09
CA ILE A 78 -9.22 10.80 -7.16
C ILE A 78 -9.64 12.22 -7.64
N ASP A 79 -9.50 12.52 -8.92
CA ASP A 79 -9.87 13.83 -9.47
C ASP A 79 -11.32 13.83 -9.94
N VAL A 80 -12.04 14.91 -9.62
CA VAL A 80 -13.40 15.11 -10.10
C VAL A 80 -13.39 15.19 -11.62
N SER A 81 -14.28 14.46 -12.28
CA SER A 81 -14.37 14.49 -13.75
C SER A 81 -14.57 15.92 -14.25
N ALA A 82 -13.70 16.38 -15.16
CA ALA A 82 -13.78 17.71 -15.78
C ALA A 82 -15.16 18.02 -16.39
N VAL A 83 -15.91 16.99 -16.78
CA VAL A 83 -17.30 17.14 -17.27
C VAL A 83 -18.26 17.50 -16.12
N LEU A 84 -18.11 16.89 -14.94
CA LEU A 84 -18.93 17.19 -13.77
C LEU A 84 -18.63 18.59 -13.22
N GLU A 85 -17.36 19.01 -13.27
CA GLU A 85 -16.96 20.38 -12.96
C GLU A 85 -17.59 21.39 -13.93
N ALA A 86 -17.54 21.12 -15.24
CA ALA A 86 -18.18 21.96 -16.24
C ALA A 86 -19.72 22.00 -16.10
N MET A 87 -20.33 20.94 -15.57
CA MET A 87 -21.75 20.88 -15.24
C MET A 87 -22.09 21.58 -13.92
N LEU A 88 -21.09 22.10 -13.18
CA LEU A 88 -21.24 22.74 -11.88
C LEU A 88 -21.93 21.82 -10.85
N VAL A 89 -21.61 20.53 -10.90
CA VAL A 89 -22.06 19.58 -9.87
C VAL A 89 -21.30 19.88 -8.57
N PRO A 90 -21.97 20.13 -7.43
CA PRO A 90 -21.28 20.39 -6.17
C PRO A 90 -20.35 19.24 -5.79
N LEU A 91 -19.20 19.56 -5.18
CA LEU A 91 -18.15 18.60 -4.86
C LEU A 91 -18.67 17.38 -4.07
N ASP A 92 -19.52 17.63 -3.07
CA ASP A 92 -20.16 16.62 -2.21
C ASP A 92 -21.01 15.58 -2.98
N PHE A 93 -21.40 15.90 -4.21
CA PHE A 93 -22.15 15.03 -5.12
C PHE A 93 -21.27 14.46 -6.24
N ALA A 94 -20.19 15.16 -6.60
CA ALA A 94 -19.38 14.80 -7.74
C ALA A 94 -18.62 13.48 -7.51
N MET A 95 -18.06 13.29 -6.29
CA MET A 95 -17.30 12.09 -5.91
C MET A 95 -18.13 10.79 -5.94
N GLY A 96 -19.43 10.88 -5.67
CA GLY A 96 -20.36 9.74 -5.69
C GLY A 96 -21.11 9.57 -7.00
N THR A 97 -20.60 10.09 -8.11
CA THR A 97 -21.29 10.01 -9.39
C THR A 97 -21.11 8.64 -10.02
N ILE A 98 -22.22 7.94 -10.28
CA ILE A 98 -22.26 6.69 -11.05
C ILE A 98 -23.16 6.84 -12.25
N ARG A 99 -22.69 6.31 -13.38
CA ARG A 99 -23.44 6.19 -14.61
C ARG A 99 -23.86 4.74 -14.86
N PHE A 100 -25.16 4.52 -14.87
CA PHE A 100 -25.81 3.27 -15.24
C PHE A 100 -26.26 3.31 -16.70
N SER A 101 -26.11 2.19 -17.39
CA SER A 101 -26.60 2.00 -18.75
C SER A 101 -27.58 0.83 -18.80
N THR A 102 -28.78 1.04 -19.32
CA THR A 102 -29.76 -0.04 -19.51
C THR A 102 -29.64 -0.63 -20.91
N GLY A 103 -29.65 -1.96 -21.00
CA GLY A 103 -29.46 -2.71 -22.24
C GLY A 103 -30.77 -3.21 -22.85
N ARG A 104 -30.71 -3.74 -24.09
CA ARG A 104 -31.89 -4.12 -24.89
C ARG A 104 -32.63 -5.35 -24.38
N ASN A 105 -31.91 -6.18 -23.63
CA ASN A 105 -32.40 -7.44 -23.09
C ASN A 105 -32.64 -7.32 -21.57
N LEU A 106 -32.61 -6.11 -21.01
CA LEU A 106 -32.71 -5.92 -19.58
C LEU A 106 -34.18 -6.02 -19.15
N THR A 107 -34.51 -7.05 -18.38
CA THR A 107 -35.87 -7.24 -17.89
C THR A 107 -36.16 -6.32 -16.70
N MET A 108 -37.45 -6.01 -16.46
CA MET A 108 -37.86 -5.22 -15.28
C MET A 108 -37.49 -5.92 -13.96
N ASP A 109 -37.51 -7.25 -13.92
CA ASP A 109 -37.06 -8.03 -12.76
C ASP A 109 -35.56 -7.87 -12.50
N ALA A 110 -34.74 -7.88 -13.57
CA ALA A 110 -33.31 -7.60 -13.45
C ALA A 110 -33.03 -6.17 -12.99
N VAL A 111 -33.79 -5.18 -13.49
CA VAL A 111 -33.71 -3.79 -13.00
C VAL A 111 -34.04 -3.72 -11.51
N LYS A 112 -35.08 -4.41 -11.06
CA LYS A 112 -35.48 -4.43 -9.66
C LYS A 112 -34.39 -5.05 -8.77
N LYS A 113 -33.82 -6.19 -9.17
CA LYS A 113 -32.69 -6.83 -8.46
C LYS A 113 -31.46 -5.92 -8.37
N ALA A 114 -31.10 -5.28 -9.49
CA ALA A 114 -30.01 -4.31 -9.52
C ALA A 114 -30.29 -3.12 -8.58
N ALA A 115 -31.52 -2.59 -8.58
CA ALA A 115 -31.91 -1.52 -7.68
C ALA A 115 -31.82 -1.95 -6.20
N GLU A 116 -32.32 -3.15 -5.85
CA GLU A 116 -32.25 -3.70 -4.49
C GLU A 116 -30.79 -3.83 -4.00
N GLU A 117 -29.90 -4.32 -4.86
CA GLU A 117 -28.47 -4.43 -4.58
C GLU A 117 -27.81 -3.06 -4.38
N ILE A 118 -28.07 -2.10 -5.29
CA ILE A 118 -27.56 -0.73 -5.19
C ILE A 118 -28.07 -0.07 -3.91
N ILE A 119 -29.37 -0.16 -3.62
CA ILE A 119 -29.97 0.44 -2.41
C ILE A 119 -29.34 -0.13 -1.15
N ARG A 120 -29.20 -1.46 -1.07
CA ARG A 120 -28.58 -2.13 0.07
C ARG A 120 -27.14 -1.64 0.28
N THR A 121 -26.37 -1.57 -0.81
CA THR A 121 -24.96 -1.18 -0.77
C THR A 121 -24.79 0.29 -0.41
N VAL A 122 -25.56 1.18 -1.03
CA VAL A 122 -25.58 2.61 -0.70
C VAL A 122 -25.96 2.82 0.76
N LYS A 123 -27.02 2.16 1.25
CA LYS A 123 -27.43 2.29 2.66
C LYS A 123 -26.36 1.77 3.64
N ALA A 124 -25.57 0.79 3.25
CA ALA A 124 -24.44 0.29 4.05
C ALA A 124 -23.23 1.25 4.03
N LEU A 125 -23.14 2.13 3.03
CA LEU A 125 -22.06 3.11 2.87
C LEU A 125 -22.44 4.52 3.36
N MET A 126 -23.72 4.86 3.39
CA MET A 126 -24.19 6.14 3.91
C MET A 126 -23.96 6.19 5.43
N PRO A 127 -23.40 7.29 5.97
CA PRO A 127 -23.32 7.50 7.41
C PRO A 127 -24.73 7.43 7.99
N LYS A 128 -24.98 6.53 8.94
CA LYS A 128 -26.28 6.45 9.62
C LYS A 128 -26.49 7.75 10.41
N GLU A 129 -27.62 8.43 10.18
CA GLU A 129 -28.16 9.31 11.21
C GLU A 129 -28.46 8.43 12.43
N GLU A 130 -27.76 8.72 13.54
CA GLU A 130 -27.85 8.11 14.87
C GLU A 130 -27.76 6.57 14.97
N LYS A 131 -26.55 6.13 15.32
CA LYS A 131 -26.14 4.95 16.11
C LYS A 131 -27.11 3.77 16.17
N THR A 132 -26.80 2.74 15.37
CA THR A 132 -26.97 1.35 15.79
C THR A 132 -25.62 0.66 15.62
N LYS A 133 -24.95 0.39 16.75
CA LYS A 133 -23.70 -0.38 16.84
C LYS A 133 -23.79 -1.63 15.95
N ALA A 134 -22.69 -1.97 15.28
CA ALA A 134 -22.55 -3.26 14.62
C ALA A 134 -22.94 -4.39 15.60
N PRO A 135 -23.67 -5.42 15.15
CA PRO A 135 -23.99 -6.56 16.02
C PRO A 135 -22.70 -7.15 16.59
N GLU A 136 -22.62 -7.27 17.92
CA GLU A 136 -21.44 -7.78 18.67
C GLU A 136 -21.11 -9.25 18.38
N ASP A 137 -21.88 -9.92 17.50
CA ASP A 137 -21.87 -11.37 17.29
C ASP A 137 -21.53 -11.78 15.84
N THR A 138 -20.92 -10.89 15.04
CA THR A 138 -20.35 -11.28 13.75
C THR A 138 -19.09 -12.10 13.96
N ASN A 139 -19.09 -13.33 13.45
CA ASN A 139 -17.91 -14.20 13.42
C ASN A 139 -16.77 -13.48 12.68
N THR A 140 -15.72 -13.08 13.41
CA THR A 140 -14.58 -12.32 12.87
C THR A 140 -13.89 -13.04 11.70
N LYS A 141 -14.05 -14.37 11.58
CA LYS A 141 -13.53 -15.18 10.47
C LYS A 141 -14.14 -14.89 9.10
N GLU A 142 -15.30 -14.23 9.03
CA GLU A 142 -15.94 -13.89 7.74
C GLU A 142 -15.56 -12.49 7.24
N ILE A 143 -14.93 -11.66 8.06
CA ILE A 143 -14.55 -10.28 7.71
C ILE A 143 -13.21 -10.30 6.97
N LYS A 144 -13.18 -9.71 5.77
CA LYS A 144 -11.95 -9.53 4.97
C LYS A 144 -11.50 -8.08 5.00
N LEU A 145 -10.47 -7.78 5.80
CA LEU A 145 -10.00 -6.40 5.97
C LEU A 145 -9.56 -5.73 4.67
N THR A 146 -8.98 -6.47 3.72
CA THR A 146 -8.50 -5.91 2.43
C THR A 146 -9.63 -5.35 1.53
N HIS A 147 -10.89 -5.66 1.84
CA HIS A 147 -12.07 -5.11 1.16
C HIS A 147 -12.48 -3.72 1.68
N TYR A 148 -11.89 -3.25 2.78
CA TYR A 148 -12.17 -1.94 3.38
C TYR A 148 -11.10 -0.89 3.05
N THR A 149 -10.20 -1.18 2.10
CA THR A 149 -9.01 -0.37 1.82
C THR A 149 -8.87 -0.07 0.33
N HIS A 150 -8.61 1.19 -0.01
CA HIS A 150 -8.35 1.60 -1.40
C HIS A 150 -6.93 1.21 -1.85
N GLY A 151 -5.91 1.58 -1.07
CA GLY A 151 -4.53 1.13 -1.24
C GLY A 151 -4.17 0.02 -0.24
N LEU A 152 -3.29 -0.90 -0.62
CA LEU A 152 -2.87 -2.01 0.24
C LEU A 152 -1.49 -1.74 0.84
N GLY A 153 -1.37 -1.80 2.18
CA GLY A 153 -0.09 -1.69 2.88
C GLY A 153 0.70 -0.43 2.51
N CYS A 154 2.02 -0.55 2.36
CA CYS A 154 2.90 0.58 2.01
C CYS A 154 2.59 1.23 0.65
N ALA A 155 1.75 0.62 -0.20
CA ALA A 155 1.31 1.23 -1.45
C ALA A 155 0.25 2.33 -1.26
N CYS A 156 -0.24 2.54 -0.03
CA CYS A 156 -1.11 3.68 0.30
C CYS A 156 -0.35 5.01 0.48
N LYS A 157 1.00 5.00 0.43
CA LYS A 157 1.83 6.20 0.56
C LYS A 157 1.57 7.16 -0.61
N ILE A 158 1.62 8.47 -0.33
CA ILE A 158 1.57 9.51 -1.35
C ILE A 158 2.77 9.32 -2.29
N GLN A 159 2.59 9.61 -3.58
CA GLN A 159 3.67 9.53 -4.57
C GLN A 159 4.89 10.36 -4.11
N PRO A 160 6.11 9.81 -4.16
CA PRO A 160 7.32 10.48 -3.66
C PRO A 160 7.50 11.89 -4.23
N GLN A 161 7.27 12.06 -5.53
CA GLN A 161 7.45 13.34 -6.23
C GLN A 161 6.52 14.44 -5.69
N HIS A 162 5.31 14.08 -5.25
CA HIS A 162 4.37 15.03 -4.66
C HIS A 162 4.83 15.45 -3.27
N LEU A 163 5.24 14.49 -2.42
CA LEU A 163 5.70 14.77 -1.07
C LEU A 163 6.97 15.63 -1.07
N GLU A 164 7.97 15.27 -1.89
CA GLU A 164 9.19 16.06 -2.08
C GLU A 164 8.89 17.52 -2.44
N SER A 165 7.93 17.75 -3.35
CA SER A 165 7.55 19.10 -3.77
C SER A 165 6.89 19.95 -2.67
N VAL A 166 6.23 19.30 -1.71
CA VAL A 166 5.60 19.96 -0.56
C VAL A 166 6.65 20.24 0.52
N LEU A 167 7.47 19.25 0.84
CA LEU A 167 8.51 19.36 1.88
C LEU A 167 9.59 20.38 1.48
N ALA A 168 9.95 20.48 0.21
CA ALA A 168 10.93 21.47 -0.28
C ALA A 168 10.53 22.94 -0.04
N LYS A 169 9.25 23.20 0.26
CA LYS A 169 8.74 24.55 0.59
C LYS A 169 8.86 24.88 2.07
N LEU A 170 9.10 23.88 2.93
CA LEU A 170 9.26 24.07 4.36
C LEU A 170 10.73 24.38 4.66
N LYS A 171 10.98 25.40 5.50
CA LYS A 171 12.34 25.75 5.90
C LYS A 171 12.81 24.76 6.97
N PRO A 172 13.89 23.99 6.75
CA PRO A 172 14.47 23.19 7.80
C PRO A 172 15.02 24.10 8.89
N LEU A 173 14.76 23.75 10.15
CA LEU A 173 15.41 24.36 11.31
C LEU A 173 16.71 23.61 11.55
N PHE A 174 17.80 24.34 11.72
CA PHE A 174 19.09 23.74 12.08
C PHE A 174 19.14 23.51 13.60
N ASP A 175 19.26 22.24 14.00
CA ASP A 175 19.58 21.84 15.36
C ASP A 175 20.83 20.93 15.31
N PRO A 176 21.95 21.32 15.95
CA PRO A 176 23.19 20.53 15.91
C PRO A 176 23.08 19.17 16.59
N GLN A 177 21.99 18.88 17.33
CA GLN A 177 21.74 17.56 17.91
C GLN A 177 21.08 16.59 16.93
N VAL A 178 20.58 17.07 15.79
CA VAL A 178 20.03 16.20 14.74
C VAL A 178 21.19 15.58 13.97
N LEU A 179 21.40 14.28 14.15
CA LEU A 179 22.47 13.53 13.47
C LEU A 179 22.01 12.98 12.11
N VAL A 180 20.72 12.65 12.03
CA VAL A 180 20.02 12.24 10.81
C VAL A 180 18.66 12.92 10.83
N GLY A 181 18.45 13.85 9.91
CA GLY A 181 17.25 14.69 9.82
C GLY A 181 16.52 14.52 8.49
N THR A 182 15.64 15.46 8.18
CA THR A 182 14.83 15.46 6.95
C THR A 182 15.62 15.74 5.67
N GLU A 183 16.84 16.26 5.82
CA GLU A 183 17.75 16.60 4.72
C GLU A 183 18.37 15.38 4.03
N THR A 184 18.43 14.26 4.75
CA THR A 184 18.89 12.96 4.26
C THR A 184 17.67 12.04 4.29
N SER A 185 17.27 11.48 3.15
CA SER A 185 16.14 10.54 3.04
C SER A 185 16.47 9.19 3.68
N ASP A 186 16.83 9.18 4.97
CA ASP A 186 17.17 7.99 5.74
C ASP A 186 15.91 7.40 6.41
N ASP A 187 16.01 6.17 6.91
CA ASP A 187 14.85 5.39 7.34
C ASP A 187 14.22 5.91 8.65
N ALA A 188 15.01 6.58 9.50
CA ALA A 188 14.53 7.15 10.75
C ALA A 188 15.28 8.42 11.16
N THR A 189 14.65 9.23 12.02
CA THR A 189 15.31 10.40 12.62
C THR A 189 16.24 9.97 13.74
N VAL A 190 17.45 10.54 13.80
CA VAL A 190 18.41 10.31 14.88
C VAL A 190 18.74 11.62 15.60
N TYR A 191 18.45 11.66 16.90
CA TYR A 191 18.67 12.82 17.76
C TYR A 191 19.67 12.50 18.88
N LYS A 192 20.79 13.22 18.91
CA LYS A 192 21.82 13.09 19.95
C LYS A 192 21.29 13.61 21.29
N ILE A 193 21.33 12.79 22.32
CA ILE A 193 20.99 13.20 23.70
C ILE A 193 22.26 13.58 24.46
N ASN A 194 23.33 12.80 24.28
CA ASN A 194 24.66 13.04 24.83
C ASN A 194 25.71 12.30 23.97
N GLU A 195 26.98 12.30 24.41
CA GLU A 195 28.08 11.68 23.66
C GLU A 195 27.90 10.16 23.45
N ASP A 196 27.28 9.47 24.40
CA ASP A 196 27.18 8.01 24.38
C ASP A 196 25.78 7.50 23.92
N THR A 197 24.81 8.40 23.73
CA THR A 197 23.42 8.03 23.47
C THR A 197 22.75 8.98 22.48
N ALA A 198 22.20 8.40 21.42
CA ALA A 198 21.23 9.01 20.54
C ALA A 198 19.91 8.23 20.57
N ILE A 199 18.81 8.96 20.39
CA ILE A 199 17.48 8.41 20.19
C ILE A 199 17.22 8.28 18.70
N VAL A 200 16.64 7.14 18.32
CA VAL A 200 16.17 6.90 16.95
C VAL A 200 14.65 6.83 16.99
N GLN A 201 13.97 7.57 16.14
CA GLN A 201 12.51 7.57 16.06
C GLN A 201 12.03 7.41 14.63
N THR A 202 11.10 6.47 14.46
CA THR A 202 10.34 6.30 13.23
C THR A 202 8.84 6.21 13.53
N LEU A 203 8.02 6.44 12.51
CA LEU A 203 6.59 6.34 12.53
C LEU A 203 6.15 5.77 11.19
N ASP A 204 5.48 4.62 11.21
CA ASP A 204 4.90 4.04 10.01
C ASP A 204 3.53 3.42 10.33
N PHE A 205 2.54 3.70 9.48
CA PHE A 205 1.18 3.20 9.59
C PHE A 205 0.54 3.11 8.20
N PHE A 206 -0.32 2.11 8.00
CA PHE A 206 -0.93 1.86 6.72
C PHE A 206 -2.27 1.12 6.85
N THR A 207 -2.96 0.98 5.73
CA THR A 207 -4.20 0.22 5.58
C THR A 207 -3.94 -1.29 5.51
N PRO A 208 -4.90 -2.15 5.91
CA PRO A 208 -4.78 -3.60 5.86
C PRO A 208 -4.18 -4.16 4.55
N ILE A 209 -3.16 -4.99 4.72
CA ILE A 209 -2.47 -5.72 3.63
C ILE A 209 -2.90 -7.20 3.55
N VAL A 210 -3.51 -7.71 4.62
CA VAL A 210 -4.05 -9.08 4.74
C VAL A 210 -5.45 -9.03 5.35
N ASP A 211 -6.22 -10.10 5.16
CA ASP A 211 -7.60 -10.19 5.63
C ASP A 211 -7.71 -10.38 7.15
N ASP A 212 -6.79 -11.16 7.73
CA ASP A 212 -6.80 -11.50 9.15
C ASP A 212 -6.35 -10.30 10.00
N PRO A 213 -7.14 -9.85 10.99
CA PRO A 213 -6.80 -8.67 11.80
C PRO A 213 -5.57 -8.86 12.67
N TYR A 214 -5.35 -10.04 13.24
CA TYR A 214 -4.18 -10.32 14.07
C TYR A 214 -2.91 -10.25 13.23
N ASP A 215 -2.93 -10.89 12.06
CA ASP A 215 -1.81 -10.88 11.13
C ASP A 215 -1.52 -9.45 10.63
N PHE A 216 -2.55 -8.66 10.33
CA PHE A 216 -2.39 -7.25 9.95
C PHE A 216 -1.66 -6.46 11.04
N GLY A 217 -2.09 -6.57 12.30
CA GLY A 217 -1.43 -5.93 13.44
C GLY A 217 0.03 -6.36 13.59
N ALA A 218 0.31 -7.66 13.46
CA ALA A 218 1.67 -8.20 13.54
C ALA A 218 2.56 -7.71 12.40
N ILE A 219 2.05 -7.61 11.17
CA ILE A 219 2.80 -7.11 10.01
C ILE A 219 3.08 -5.62 10.15
N ALA A 220 2.08 -4.82 10.52
CA ALA A 220 2.25 -3.38 10.74
C ALA A 220 3.26 -3.08 11.84
N ALA A 221 3.24 -3.86 12.93
CA ALA A 221 4.24 -3.75 13.97
C ALA A 221 5.65 -4.12 13.50
N ALA A 222 5.79 -5.20 12.73
CA ALA A 222 7.07 -5.61 12.16
C ALA A 222 7.64 -4.56 11.19
N ASN A 223 6.80 -3.95 10.36
CA ASN A 223 7.17 -2.88 9.45
C ASN A 223 7.65 -1.64 10.22
N ALA A 224 6.87 -1.15 11.18
CA ALA A 224 7.24 0.05 11.96
C ALA A 224 8.52 -0.16 12.81
N LEU A 225 8.85 -1.40 13.16
CA LEU A 225 10.12 -1.73 13.83
C LEU A 225 11.31 -1.79 12.86
N SER A 226 11.06 -1.92 11.56
CA SER A 226 12.08 -2.21 10.55
C SER A 226 13.09 -1.08 10.41
N ASP A 227 12.65 0.18 10.39
CA ASP A 227 13.56 1.32 10.27
C ASP A 227 14.52 1.42 11.46
N ILE A 228 14.06 1.08 12.67
CA ILE A 228 14.94 1.02 13.85
C ILE A 228 16.05 -0.01 13.64
N TYR A 229 15.74 -1.16 13.04
CA TYR A 229 16.73 -2.18 12.70
C TYR A 229 17.64 -1.74 11.56
N ALA A 230 17.13 -1.05 10.53
CA ALA A 230 17.90 -0.53 9.41
C ALA A 230 18.98 0.47 9.87
N MET A 231 18.64 1.33 10.84
CA MET A 231 19.60 2.26 11.46
C MET A 231 20.62 1.60 12.40
N GLY A 232 20.52 0.29 12.62
CA GLY A 232 21.34 -0.43 13.61
C GLY A 232 20.96 -0.15 15.07
N ALA A 233 19.83 0.52 15.32
CA ALA A 233 19.39 0.87 16.65
C ALA A 233 18.79 -0.32 17.41
N LYS A 234 18.74 -0.19 18.74
CA LYS A 234 17.99 -1.12 19.60
C LYS A 234 16.62 -0.51 19.91
N PRO A 235 15.50 -1.18 19.56
CA PRO A 235 14.17 -0.74 19.97
C PRO A 235 14.04 -0.66 21.50
N LEU A 236 13.34 0.36 22.00
CA LEU A 236 13.06 0.58 23.43
C LEU A 236 11.58 0.39 23.78
N PHE A 237 10.70 1.11 23.07
CA PHE A 237 9.25 1.06 23.26
C PHE A 237 8.52 1.59 22.02
N ALA A 238 7.21 1.37 21.96
CA ALA A 238 6.35 1.87 20.88
C ALA A 238 5.07 2.52 21.42
N LEU A 239 4.43 3.32 20.56
CA LEU A 239 3.10 3.91 20.77
C LEU A 239 2.22 3.63 19.55
N ASN A 240 0.98 3.19 19.78
CA ASN A 240 0.05 2.87 18.70
C ASN A 240 -0.51 4.12 18.01
N ILE A 241 -0.74 4.02 16.71
CA ILE A 241 -1.53 4.96 15.93
C ILE A 241 -2.64 4.16 15.24
N VAL A 242 -3.89 4.56 15.49
CA VAL A 242 -5.07 3.84 15.00
C VAL A 242 -6.07 4.81 14.38
N GLY A 243 -6.45 4.54 13.14
CA GLY A 243 -7.70 5.01 12.54
C GLY A 243 -8.62 3.81 12.38
N PHE A 244 -9.84 3.85 12.91
CA PHE A 244 -10.73 2.69 12.86
C PHE A 244 -12.18 3.10 12.62
N PRO A 245 -12.92 2.42 11.72
CA PRO A 245 -14.32 2.76 11.45
C PRO A 245 -15.25 2.03 12.42
N GLU A 246 -15.42 2.55 13.64
CA GLU A 246 -16.18 1.88 14.71
C GLU A 246 -17.66 1.65 14.33
N ASP A 247 -18.18 2.46 13.41
CA ASP A 247 -19.54 2.33 12.89
C ASP A 247 -19.73 1.15 11.91
N THR A 248 -18.64 0.65 11.30
CA THR A 248 -18.71 -0.41 10.27
C THR A 248 -17.99 -1.70 10.65
N LEU A 249 -16.98 -1.64 11.51
CA LEU A 249 -16.22 -2.81 11.95
C LEU A 249 -16.43 -3.05 13.45
N PRO A 250 -16.66 -4.31 13.89
CA PRO A 250 -16.76 -4.64 15.31
C PRO A 250 -15.45 -4.33 16.06
N MET A 251 -15.56 -3.89 17.32
CA MET A 251 -14.39 -3.57 18.16
C MET A 251 -13.46 -4.78 18.40
N GLN A 252 -13.98 -6.00 18.30
CA GLN A 252 -13.21 -7.25 18.38
C GLN A 252 -12.16 -7.34 17.25
N VAL A 253 -12.43 -6.73 16.09
CA VAL A 253 -11.45 -6.63 15.00
C VAL A 253 -10.27 -5.76 15.45
N LEU A 254 -10.54 -4.60 16.05
CA LEU A 254 -9.48 -3.75 16.60
C LEU A 254 -8.71 -4.47 17.72
N GLU A 255 -9.41 -5.19 18.61
CA GLU A 255 -8.76 -6.00 19.65
C GLU A 255 -7.74 -6.99 19.05
N GLN A 256 -8.10 -7.68 17.98
CA GLN A 256 -7.21 -8.62 17.30
C GLN A 256 -6.01 -7.92 16.63
N ILE A 257 -6.22 -6.75 16.00
CA ILE A 257 -5.11 -5.94 15.45
C ILE A 257 -4.12 -5.57 16.56
N LEU A 258 -4.62 -5.05 17.67
CA LEU A 258 -3.78 -4.65 18.81
C LEU A 258 -3.08 -5.85 19.45
N LYS A 259 -3.74 -7.01 19.50
CA LYS A 259 -3.18 -8.28 19.97
C LYS A 259 -1.97 -8.70 19.12
N GLY A 260 -2.14 -8.78 17.80
CA GLY A 260 -1.07 -9.17 16.89
C GLY A 260 0.13 -8.24 16.95
N ALA A 261 -0.12 -6.93 17.06
CA ALA A 261 0.94 -5.96 17.25
C ALA A 261 1.65 -6.09 18.61
N GLN A 262 0.90 -6.33 19.69
CA GLN A 262 1.45 -6.53 21.03
C GLN A 262 2.36 -7.77 21.09
N ASP A 263 1.92 -8.88 20.50
CA ASP A 263 2.70 -10.12 20.46
C ASP A 263 3.98 -9.93 19.61
N LYS A 264 3.90 -9.14 18.53
CA LYS A 264 5.08 -8.78 17.72
C LYS A 264 6.06 -7.85 18.46
N ALA A 265 5.55 -6.85 19.18
CA ALA A 265 6.36 -5.98 20.02
C ALA A 265 7.07 -6.77 21.14
N ALA A 266 6.39 -7.75 21.73
CA ALA A 266 6.97 -8.66 22.71
C ALA A 266 8.09 -9.52 22.11
N GLU A 267 7.93 -10.04 20.88
CA GLU A 267 9.00 -10.73 20.14
C GLU A 267 10.23 -9.83 19.90
N ALA A 268 10.01 -8.55 19.60
CA ALA A 268 11.08 -7.56 19.49
C ALA A 268 11.77 -7.28 20.85
N GLY A 269 11.09 -7.55 21.96
CA GLY A 269 11.58 -7.33 23.32
C GLY A 269 11.21 -5.94 23.88
N ILE A 270 10.15 -5.32 23.36
CA ILE A 270 9.70 -4.00 23.78
C ILE A 270 8.23 -4.03 24.23
N ALA A 271 7.82 -2.99 24.96
CA ALA A 271 6.43 -2.76 25.31
C ALA A 271 5.80 -1.67 24.44
N ILE A 272 4.49 -1.80 24.22
CA ILE A 272 3.66 -0.72 23.68
C ILE A 272 3.12 0.06 24.89
N LEU A 273 3.49 1.34 25.01
CA LEU A 273 3.27 2.16 26.21
C LEU A 273 2.06 3.11 26.11
N GLY A 274 1.23 2.93 25.09
CA GLY A 274 0.05 3.77 24.85
C GLY A 274 -0.18 3.95 23.35
N GLY A 275 -0.85 5.05 23.00
CA GLY A 275 -1.12 5.39 21.62
C GLY A 275 -2.26 6.39 21.48
N HIS A 276 -2.69 6.59 20.24
CA HIS A 276 -3.84 7.41 19.90
C HIS A 276 -4.75 6.71 18.90
N THR A 277 -6.06 6.82 19.12
CA THR A 277 -7.09 6.23 18.27
C THR A 277 -8.07 7.30 17.85
N ILE A 278 -8.38 7.34 16.55
CA ILE A 278 -9.39 8.22 15.96
C ILE A 278 -10.40 7.40 15.17
N GLU A 279 -11.62 7.95 15.04
CA GLU A 279 -12.59 7.45 14.07
C GLU A 279 -12.09 7.75 12.65
N ASP A 280 -12.10 6.76 11.78
CA ASP A 280 -11.66 6.89 10.40
C ASP A 280 -12.44 5.93 9.50
N PRO A 281 -12.97 6.36 8.34
CA PRO A 281 -13.69 5.50 7.40
C PRO A 281 -12.93 4.23 6.94
N GLU A 282 -11.60 4.27 6.93
CA GLU A 282 -10.77 3.11 6.57
C GLU A 282 -9.90 2.68 7.76
N PRO A 283 -9.84 1.38 8.08
CA PRO A 283 -8.95 0.89 9.12
C PRO A 283 -7.49 1.19 8.74
N LYS A 284 -6.76 1.82 9.65
CA LYS A 284 -5.34 2.14 9.56
C LYS A 284 -4.69 1.81 10.89
N TYR A 285 -3.54 1.16 10.83
CA TYR A 285 -2.81 0.79 12.02
C TYR A 285 -1.31 0.92 11.78
N GLY A 286 -0.60 1.34 12.82
CA GLY A 286 0.85 1.38 12.86
C GLY A 286 1.36 1.86 14.20
N MET A 287 2.65 2.19 14.27
CA MET A 287 3.29 2.57 15.51
C MET A 287 4.32 3.68 15.30
N VAL A 288 4.48 4.50 16.33
CA VAL A 288 5.72 5.24 16.57
C VAL A 288 6.64 4.31 17.33
N VAL A 289 7.86 4.10 16.85
CA VAL A 289 8.86 3.29 17.55
C VAL A 289 10.02 4.17 17.97
N THR A 290 10.40 4.06 19.24
CA THR A 290 11.58 4.72 19.80
C THR A 290 12.66 3.68 20.05
N GLY A 291 13.84 3.90 19.49
CA GLY A 291 15.06 3.14 19.70
C GLY A 291 16.20 3.99 20.24
N SER A 292 17.33 3.35 20.50
CA SER A 292 18.56 4.03 20.90
C SER A 292 19.80 3.34 20.33
N LEU A 293 20.86 4.12 20.16
CA LEU A 293 22.20 3.66 19.78
C LEU A 293 23.26 4.62 20.32
N HIS A 294 24.52 4.22 20.21
CA HIS A 294 25.66 5.12 20.38
C HIS A 294 25.81 5.96 19.10
N PRO A 295 26.01 7.29 19.16
CA PRO A 295 26.11 8.16 17.98
C PRO A 295 27.10 7.70 16.90
N ASP A 296 28.19 7.04 17.28
CA ASP A 296 29.20 6.52 16.34
C ASP A 296 28.80 5.21 15.63
N ASN A 297 27.70 4.58 16.05
CA ASN A 297 27.24 3.29 15.52
C ASN A 297 26.00 3.42 14.63
N ILE A 298 25.72 4.63 14.12
CA ILE A 298 24.61 4.87 13.20
C ILE A 298 24.93 4.17 11.88
N LEU A 299 24.08 3.22 11.49
CA LEU A 299 24.06 2.74 10.12
C LEU A 299 23.15 3.67 9.33
N LYS A 300 23.63 4.18 8.22
CA LYS A 300 22.89 5.05 7.32
C LYS A 300 22.65 4.34 6.00
N ASN A 301 21.73 4.85 5.21
CA ASN A 301 21.59 4.45 3.81
C ASN A 301 22.67 5.04 2.88
N GLU A 302 23.65 5.78 3.40
CA GLU A 302 24.82 6.29 2.66
C GLU A 302 26.12 5.62 3.10
N GLY A 303 27.12 5.62 2.22
CA GLY A 303 28.49 5.20 2.56
C GLY A 303 29.00 3.97 1.80
N ALA A 304 28.16 3.36 0.96
CA ALA A 304 28.57 2.20 0.15
C ALA A 304 29.78 2.54 -0.75
N LEU A 305 30.74 1.62 -0.82
CA LEU A 305 32.01 1.79 -1.51
C LEU A 305 32.11 0.91 -2.77
N PRO A 306 32.92 1.32 -3.77
CA PRO A 306 33.26 0.44 -4.89
C PRO A 306 33.81 -0.91 -4.41
N GLY A 307 33.21 -2.00 -4.89
CA GLY A 307 33.56 -3.37 -4.51
C GLY A 307 32.70 -3.97 -3.39
N ASP A 308 31.85 -3.19 -2.73
CA ASP A 308 30.87 -3.73 -1.79
C ASP A 308 29.88 -4.63 -2.50
N VAL A 309 29.54 -5.75 -1.87
CA VAL A 309 28.41 -6.57 -2.30
C VAL A 309 27.11 -6.03 -1.73
N LEU A 310 26.04 -6.23 -2.48
CA LEU A 310 24.69 -5.87 -2.06
C LEU A 310 23.93 -7.13 -1.64
N ILE A 311 23.50 -7.19 -0.38
CA ILE A 311 22.82 -8.34 0.22
C ILE A 311 21.37 -7.97 0.57
N LEU A 312 20.43 -8.79 0.12
CA LEU A 312 19.01 -8.68 0.45
C LEU A 312 18.61 -9.83 1.38
N THR A 313 17.93 -9.51 2.49
CA THR A 313 17.67 -10.48 3.58
C THR A 313 16.27 -11.11 3.58
N LYS A 314 15.38 -10.67 2.69
CA LYS A 314 14.07 -11.30 2.41
C LYS A 314 13.78 -11.30 0.90
N PRO A 315 13.07 -12.30 0.37
CA PRO A 315 12.64 -12.30 -1.02
C PRO A 315 11.63 -11.20 -1.33
N LEU A 316 11.57 -10.81 -2.60
CA LEU A 316 10.63 -9.84 -3.13
C LEU A 316 9.31 -10.49 -3.58
N GLY A 317 8.29 -9.65 -3.73
CA GLY A 317 7.02 -9.97 -4.37
C GLY A 317 5.80 -9.86 -3.46
N THR A 318 5.92 -9.26 -2.26
CA THR A 318 4.79 -9.17 -1.33
C THR A 318 3.66 -8.29 -1.87
N GLY A 319 3.95 -7.28 -2.70
CA GLY A 319 2.93 -6.40 -3.28
C GLY A 319 2.07 -7.12 -4.31
N ILE A 320 2.71 -7.82 -5.25
CA ILE A 320 2.06 -8.70 -6.22
C ILE A 320 1.23 -9.77 -5.51
N LEU A 321 1.81 -10.46 -4.51
CA LEU A 321 1.10 -11.52 -3.80
C LEU A 321 -0.08 -11.00 -2.97
N SER A 322 0.04 -9.84 -2.32
CA SER A 322 -1.07 -9.23 -1.59
C SER A 322 -2.22 -8.83 -2.53
N THR A 323 -1.89 -8.35 -3.72
CA THR A 323 -2.87 -8.08 -4.79
C THR A 323 -3.58 -9.36 -5.23
N ALA A 324 -2.83 -10.45 -5.39
CA ALA A 324 -3.36 -11.75 -5.76
C ALA A 324 -4.21 -12.38 -4.63
N ILE A 325 -3.83 -12.20 -3.36
CA ILE A 325 -4.61 -12.61 -2.17
C ILE A 325 -5.96 -11.89 -2.16
N LYS A 326 -5.98 -10.56 -2.35
CA LYS A 326 -7.22 -9.77 -2.45
C LYS A 326 -8.14 -10.28 -3.57
N ARG A 327 -7.58 -10.77 -4.66
CA ARG A 327 -8.32 -11.36 -5.80
C ARG A 327 -8.66 -12.84 -5.64
N GLY A 328 -8.30 -13.47 -4.52
CA GLY A 328 -8.54 -14.91 -4.29
C GLY A 328 -7.76 -15.84 -5.22
N MET A 329 -6.60 -15.40 -5.72
CA MET A 329 -5.78 -16.12 -6.71
C MET A 329 -4.60 -16.89 -6.09
N VAL A 330 -4.55 -16.97 -4.76
CA VAL A 330 -3.43 -17.52 -4.00
C VAL A 330 -3.94 -18.64 -3.09
N ASP A 331 -3.22 -19.75 -3.04
CA ASP A 331 -3.53 -20.86 -2.14
C ASP A 331 -3.25 -20.51 -0.67
N GLU A 332 -3.87 -21.24 0.25
CA GLU A 332 -3.75 -20.95 1.69
C GLU A 332 -2.33 -21.15 2.25
N ASP A 333 -1.53 -22.02 1.65
CA ASP A 333 -0.14 -22.23 2.09
C ASP A 333 0.73 -21.03 1.70
N LEU A 334 0.53 -20.46 0.51
CA LEU A 334 1.22 -19.27 0.03
C LEU A 334 0.76 -18.02 0.78
N ARG A 335 -0.54 -17.93 1.09
CA ARG A 335 -1.08 -16.86 1.94
C ARG A 335 -0.35 -16.85 3.29
N LYS A 336 -0.26 -18.00 3.97
CA LYS A 336 0.45 -18.13 5.25
C LYS A 336 1.96 -17.85 5.13
N GLU A 337 2.59 -18.30 4.05
CA GLU A 337 4.00 -18.06 3.77
C GLU A 337 4.30 -16.56 3.66
N VAL A 338 3.50 -15.83 2.87
CA VAL A 338 3.63 -14.37 2.67
C VAL A 338 3.36 -13.61 3.96
N THR A 339 2.28 -13.95 4.67
CA THR A 339 1.96 -13.35 5.96
C THR A 339 3.09 -13.54 6.96
N ARG A 340 3.63 -14.76 7.07
CA ARG A 340 4.75 -15.05 7.98
C ARG A 340 6.00 -14.26 7.60
N LEU A 341 6.31 -14.15 6.30
CA LEU A 341 7.45 -13.37 5.84
C LEU A 341 7.31 -11.89 6.24
N MET A 342 6.16 -11.27 5.96
CA MET A 342 5.89 -9.88 6.31
C MET A 342 5.88 -9.65 7.83
N ALA A 343 5.43 -10.63 8.62
CA ALA A 343 5.47 -10.55 10.07
C ALA A 343 6.87 -10.83 10.68
N THR A 344 7.85 -11.29 9.90
CA THR A 344 9.19 -11.61 10.42
C THR A 344 9.99 -10.33 10.67
N LEU A 345 10.50 -10.15 11.89
CA LEU A 345 11.32 -8.99 12.24
C LEU A 345 12.68 -9.00 11.53
N ASN A 346 13.18 -7.82 11.17
CA ASN A 346 14.57 -7.63 10.71
C ASN A 346 15.61 -7.64 11.84
N LYS A 347 15.21 -8.07 13.05
CA LYS A 347 16.02 -8.14 14.27
C LYS A 347 17.31 -8.95 14.09
N ILE A 348 17.20 -10.19 13.62
CA ILE A 348 18.35 -11.11 13.51
C ILE A 348 19.39 -10.58 12.51
N PRO A 349 19.00 -10.16 11.28
CA PRO A 349 19.95 -9.49 10.39
C PRO A 349 20.61 -8.25 11.01
N ALA A 350 19.85 -7.40 11.67
CA ALA A 350 20.37 -6.18 12.29
C ALA A 350 21.32 -6.43 13.48
N GLU A 351 21.08 -7.48 14.27
CA GLU A 351 21.97 -7.85 15.37
C GLU A 351 23.28 -8.44 14.85
N ILE A 352 23.23 -9.28 13.81
CA ILE A 352 24.41 -9.94 13.25
C ILE A 352 25.26 -8.94 12.45
N MET A 353 24.65 -8.04 11.67
CA MET A 353 25.38 -7.12 10.79
C MET A 353 26.31 -6.16 11.57
N LYS A 354 26.03 -5.91 12.86
CA LYS A 354 26.91 -5.13 13.75
C LYS A 354 28.30 -5.71 13.95
N ASN A 355 28.48 -6.99 13.65
CA ASN A 355 29.78 -7.68 13.77
C ASN A 355 30.63 -7.57 12.49
N TYR A 356 30.15 -6.85 11.49
CA TYR A 356 30.76 -6.71 10.16
C TYR A 356 30.95 -5.24 9.80
N ASP A 357 31.82 -5.00 8.81
CA ASP A 357 32.13 -3.66 8.30
C ASP A 357 31.02 -3.22 7.31
N VAL A 358 29.83 -2.94 7.84
CA VAL A 358 28.69 -2.48 7.04
C VAL A 358 28.90 -1.03 6.66
N HIS A 359 28.94 -0.76 5.35
CA HIS A 359 29.14 0.59 4.82
C HIS A 359 27.83 1.35 4.58
N ALA A 360 26.74 0.64 4.26
CA ALA A 360 25.40 1.22 4.16
C ALA A 360 24.32 0.17 4.43
N CYS A 361 23.18 0.59 4.98
CA CYS A 361 22.02 -0.26 5.22
C CYS A 361 20.73 0.54 5.03
N THR A 362 19.71 -0.12 4.49
CA THR A 362 18.31 0.35 4.50
C THR A 362 17.39 -0.87 4.53
N ASP A 363 16.08 -0.70 4.52
CA ASP A 363 15.12 -1.78 4.32
C ASP A 363 14.29 -1.61 3.04
N VAL A 364 13.89 -2.73 2.44
CA VAL A 364 13.11 -2.68 1.19
C VAL A 364 11.63 -2.68 1.51
N THR A 365 10.99 -1.52 1.35
CA THR A 365 9.55 -1.32 1.61
C THR A 365 8.80 -0.79 0.38
N GLY A 366 7.98 0.27 0.53
CA GLY A 366 6.95 0.69 -0.42
C GLY A 366 7.48 1.13 -1.80
N PHE A 367 8.73 1.61 -1.87
CA PHE A 367 9.35 2.04 -3.14
C PHE A 367 9.93 0.88 -3.96
N GLY A 368 9.87 -0.34 -3.43
CA GLY A 368 10.48 -1.52 -4.03
C GLY A 368 12.00 -1.49 -3.99
N LEU A 369 12.63 -2.54 -4.50
CA LEU A 369 14.09 -2.70 -4.43
C LEU A 369 14.81 -1.55 -5.13
N LEU A 370 14.38 -1.18 -6.34
CA LEU A 370 15.07 -0.14 -7.12
C LEU A 370 14.86 1.28 -6.59
N GLY A 371 13.72 1.55 -5.93
CA GLY A 371 13.49 2.84 -5.29
C GLY A 371 14.45 3.07 -4.14
N HIS A 372 14.51 2.11 -3.22
CA HIS A 372 15.42 2.13 -2.06
C HIS A 372 16.90 2.07 -2.48
N LEU A 373 17.23 1.25 -3.48
CA LEU A 373 18.59 1.19 -4.00
C LEU A 373 19.02 2.52 -4.66
N LYS A 374 18.10 3.23 -5.32
CA LYS A 374 18.39 4.54 -5.93
C LYS A 374 18.76 5.56 -4.86
N GLU A 375 18.07 5.58 -3.73
CA GLU A 375 18.40 6.46 -2.60
C GLU A 375 19.79 6.13 -2.07
N MET A 376 20.03 4.85 -1.77
CA MET A 376 21.32 4.37 -1.25
C MET A 376 22.49 4.66 -2.19
N SER A 377 22.35 4.38 -3.49
CA SER A 377 23.41 4.55 -4.47
C SER A 377 23.71 6.03 -4.76
N THR A 378 22.67 6.87 -4.78
CA THR A 378 22.81 8.32 -4.96
C THR A 378 23.51 8.95 -3.76
N ALA A 379 23.08 8.62 -2.54
CA ALA A 379 23.67 9.15 -1.32
C ALA A 379 25.13 8.71 -1.16
N SER A 380 25.43 7.46 -1.51
CA SER A 380 26.79 6.90 -1.51
C SER A 380 27.68 7.39 -2.65
N ARG A 381 27.12 8.06 -3.68
CA ARG A 381 27.83 8.48 -4.89
C ARG A 381 28.59 7.32 -5.55
N CYS A 382 27.92 6.16 -5.63
CA CYS A 382 28.52 4.95 -6.17
C CYS A 382 27.53 4.21 -7.07
N ASP A 383 27.94 3.93 -8.30
CA ASP A 383 27.13 3.16 -9.26
C ASP A 383 27.04 1.70 -8.81
N VAL A 384 25.92 1.05 -9.12
CA VAL A 384 25.60 -0.31 -8.65
C VAL A 384 25.11 -1.20 -9.78
N GLU A 385 25.52 -2.47 -9.73
CA GLU A 385 25.05 -3.53 -10.63
C GLU A 385 24.19 -4.53 -9.86
N ILE A 386 22.98 -4.79 -10.37
CA ILE A 386 22.07 -5.83 -9.89
C ILE A 386 22.07 -6.99 -10.87
N VAL A 387 22.30 -8.21 -10.38
CA VAL A 387 22.17 -9.42 -11.17
C VAL A 387 20.74 -9.95 -11.01
N PHE A 388 19.88 -9.75 -12.02
CA PHE A 388 18.46 -10.06 -11.91
C PHE A 388 18.19 -11.52 -11.49
N GLU A 389 18.96 -12.46 -12.03
CA GLU A 389 18.80 -13.90 -11.73
C GLU A 389 19.17 -14.27 -10.28
N LYS A 390 19.90 -13.40 -9.57
CA LYS A 390 20.22 -13.60 -8.15
C LYS A 390 19.19 -12.96 -7.21
N VAL A 391 18.29 -12.12 -7.73
CA VAL A 391 17.26 -11.48 -6.92
C VAL A 391 16.23 -12.54 -6.48
N PRO A 392 16.07 -12.75 -5.16
CA PRO A 392 15.14 -13.74 -4.65
C PRO A 392 13.70 -13.25 -4.79
N PHE A 393 12.84 -14.07 -5.38
CA PHE A 393 11.39 -13.82 -5.46
C PHE A 393 10.64 -14.95 -4.77
N LEU A 394 9.52 -14.62 -4.13
CA LEU A 394 8.59 -15.62 -3.62
C LEU A 394 8.00 -16.45 -4.78
N ARG A 395 7.55 -17.68 -4.47
CA ARG A 395 6.92 -18.53 -5.50
C ARG A 395 5.68 -17.84 -6.07
N GLU A 396 5.33 -18.21 -7.30
CA GLU A 396 4.23 -17.64 -8.10
C GLU A 396 4.33 -16.16 -8.46
N VAL A 397 5.21 -15.35 -7.85
CA VAL A 397 5.33 -13.91 -8.15
C VAL A 397 5.57 -13.65 -9.63
N LYS A 398 6.53 -14.37 -10.25
CA LYS A 398 6.84 -14.22 -11.67
C LYS A 398 5.65 -14.61 -12.57
N ASN A 399 4.92 -15.66 -12.19
CA ASN A 399 3.74 -16.14 -12.93
C ASN A 399 2.60 -15.12 -12.86
N LEU A 400 2.31 -14.62 -11.65
CA LEU A 400 1.28 -13.61 -11.39
C LEU A 400 1.59 -12.28 -12.09
N ALA A 401 2.84 -11.83 -12.05
CA ALA A 401 3.27 -10.64 -12.78
C ALA A 401 3.08 -10.81 -14.30
N THR A 402 3.44 -11.98 -14.83
CA THR A 402 3.22 -12.32 -16.26
C THR A 402 1.74 -12.34 -16.63
N ALA A 403 0.88 -12.76 -15.70
CA ALA A 403 -0.57 -12.71 -15.84
C ALA A 403 -1.18 -11.29 -15.65
N GLY A 404 -0.35 -10.27 -15.43
CA GLY A 404 -0.78 -8.88 -15.25
C GLY A 404 -1.33 -8.55 -13.86
N ILE A 405 -1.10 -9.41 -12.86
CA ILE A 405 -1.46 -9.16 -11.47
C ILE A 405 -0.35 -8.33 -10.83
N ILE A 406 -0.40 -7.01 -11.04
CA ILE A 406 0.62 -6.06 -10.57
C ILE A 406 -0.12 -4.90 -9.90
N PRO A 407 0.26 -4.48 -8.67
CA PRO A 407 -0.37 -3.35 -8.02
C PRO A 407 -0.01 -2.03 -8.69
N GLY A 408 -0.91 -1.04 -8.63
CA GLY A 408 -0.70 0.29 -9.20
C GLY A 408 0.58 0.97 -8.70
N GLY A 409 0.91 0.82 -7.42
CA GLY A 409 2.13 1.36 -6.81
C GLY A 409 3.42 0.91 -7.50
N THR A 410 3.46 -0.31 -8.03
CA THR A 410 4.63 -0.86 -8.75
C THR A 410 4.89 -0.13 -10.06
N TYR A 411 3.83 0.30 -10.76
CA TYR A 411 3.97 1.11 -11.97
C TYR A 411 4.50 2.52 -11.63
N ASN A 412 4.02 3.11 -10.54
CA ASN A 412 4.51 4.41 -10.05
C ASN A 412 6.00 4.33 -9.66
N ASN A 413 6.40 3.24 -8.99
CA ASN A 413 7.81 2.99 -8.63
C ASN A 413 8.68 2.86 -9.88
N LEU A 414 8.24 2.12 -10.91
CA LEU A 414 8.95 2.03 -12.18
C LEU A 414 9.10 3.42 -12.84
N ASP A 415 8.02 4.20 -12.87
CA ASP A 415 8.07 5.55 -13.43
C ASP A 415 9.03 6.49 -12.67
N PHE A 416 9.20 6.29 -11.36
CA PHE A 416 10.15 7.03 -10.52
C PHE A 416 11.63 6.67 -10.79
N VAL A 417 11.92 5.41 -11.15
CA VAL A 417 13.31 4.94 -11.33
C VAL A 417 13.75 4.79 -12.79
N LYS A 418 12.84 4.72 -13.77
CA LYS A 418 13.16 4.36 -15.17
C LYS A 418 14.20 5.22 -15.88
N ASN A 419 14.38 6.48 -15.47
CA ASN A 419 15.38 7.37 -16.05
C ASN A 419 16.76 7.26 -15.37
N PHE A 420 16.82 6.53 -14.26
CA PHE A 420 18.00 6.35 -13.42
C PHE A 420 18.58 4.94 -13.49
N VAL A 421 17.78 3.98 -13.97
CA VAL A 421 18.12 2.56 -14.08
C VAL A 421 18.32 2.20 -15.55
N ASP A 422 19.47 1.60 -15.87
CA ASP A 422 19.68 0.90 -17.12
C ASP A 422 19.20 -0.56 -16.97
N PHE A 423 18.07 -0.88 -17.60
CA PHE A 423 17.49 -2.22 -17.61
C PHE A 423 18.03 -3.12 -18.73
N GLY A 424 18.93 -2.63 -19.59
CA GLY A 424 19.35 -3.32 -20.79
C GLY A 424 18.17 -3.79 -21.64
N ASN A 425 18.15 -5.07 -22.01
CA ASN A 425 17.08 -5.68 -22.81
C ASN A 425 16.00 -6.39 -21.96
N ARG A 426 15.94 -6.14 -20.64
CA ARG A 426 15.02 -6.85 -19.76
C ARG A 426 13.55 -6.52 -20.10
N PRO A 427 12.67 -7.53 -20.18
CA PRO A 427 11.26 -7.31 -20.47
C PRO A 427 10.62 -6.46 -19.38
N ARG A 428 9.55 -5.75 -19.73
CA ARG A 428 8.84 -4.84 -18.80
C ARG A 428 8.42 -5.55 -17.50
N THR A 429 8.06 -6.83 -17.57
CA THR A 429 7.69 -7.63 -16.39
C THR A 429 8.84 -7.73 -15.39
N ASP A 430 10.08 -7.96 -15.85
CA ASP A 430 11.27 -8.03 -14.98
C ASP A 430 11.55 -6.68 -14.33
N GLN A 431 11.36 -5.59 -15.07
CA GLN A 431 11.49 -4.23 -14.53
C GLN A 431 10.48 -3.97 -13.42
N LEU A 432 9.21 -4.36 -13.63
CA LEU A 432 8.14 -4.24 -12.64
C LEU A 432 8.40 -5.12 -11.41
N LEU A 433 8.93 -6.33 -11.57
CA LEU A 433 9.28 -7.21 -10.46
C LEU A 433 10.29 -6.56 -9.49
N LEU A 434 11.30 -5.85 -10.01
CA LEU A 434 12.27 -5.13 -9.19
C LEU A 434 11.71 -3.84 -8.57
N CYS A 435 10.60 -3.32 -9.09
CA CYS A 435 9.90 -2.14 -8.59
C CYS A 435 8.71 -2.47 -7.69
N ASP A 436 8.44 -3.76 -7.43
CA ASP A 436 7.27 -4.17 -6.65
C ASP A 436 7.32 -3.59 -5.25
N ALA A 437 6.22 -2.99 -4.79
CA ALA A 437 6.12 -2.43 -3.45
C ALA A 437 6.17 -3.54 -2.41
N GLN A 438 7.17 -3.51 -1.53
CA GLN A 438 7.30 -4.48 -0.46
C GLN A 438 6.64 -3.96 0.83
N THR A 439 5.87 -4.79 1.52
CA THR A 439 5.39 -4.47 2.88
C THR A 439 6.22 -5.28 3.86
N SER A 440 6.88 -4.63 4.82
CA SER A 440 7.77 -5.28 5.79
C SER A 440 8.81 -6.19 5.11
N GLY A 441 9.55 -5.64 4.13
CA GLY A 441 10.59 -6.38 3.42
C GLY A 441 11.85 -6.58 4.27
N GLY A 442 12.92 -7.00 3.60
CA GLY A 442 14.20 -7.30 4.25
C GLY A 442 15.12 -6.09 4.25
N LEU A 443 16.14 -6.13 5.12
CA LEU A 443 17.29 -5.25 5.01
C LEU A 443 18.03 -5.46 3.69
N LEU A 444 18.49 -4.33 3.14
CA LEU A 444 19.40 -4.20 2.02
C LEU A 444 20.74 -3.67 2.56
N VAL A 445 21.78 -4.49 2.50
CA VAL A 445 23.05 -4.26 3.19
C VAL A 445 24.20 -4.19 2.19
N ALA A 446 25.01 -3.14 2.27
CA ALA A 446 26.27 -2.98 1.54
C ALA A 446 27.46 -3.26 2.47
N LEU A 447 28.30 -4.22 2.10
CA LEU A 447 29.51 -4.58 2.88
C LEU A 447 30.62 -5.16 1.98
N PRO A 448 31.88 -5.21 2.45
CA PRO A 448 32.99 -5.76 1.68
C PRO A 448 32.77 -7.22 1.24
N GLU A 449 33.08 -7.52 -0.03
CA GLU A 449 32.92 -8.87 -0.62
C GLU A 449 33.56 -9.98 0.23
N LYS A 450 34.71 -9.71 0.87
CA LYS A 450 35.45 -10.65 1.74
C LYS A 450 34.65 -11.13 2.96
N GLU A 451 33.67 -10.36 3.43
CA GLU A 451 32.88 -10.65 4.62
C GLU A 451 31.53 -11.29 4.30
N SER A 452 31.07 -11.16 3.05
CA SER A 452 29.76 -11.60 2.57
C SER A 452 29.43 -13.06 2.88
N LEU A 453 30.37 -13.97 2.65
CA LEU A 453 30.15 -15.40 2.88
C LEU A 453 29.97 -15.70 4.37
N ASN A 454 30.75 -15.05 5.23
CA ASN A 454 30.64 -15.24 6.68
C ASN A 454 29.31 -14.70 7.20
N TYR A 455 28.91 -13.49 6.76
CA TYR A 455 27.64 -12.90 7.12
C TYR A 455 26.45 -13.78 6.71
N LEU A 456 26.41 -14.24 5.45
CA LEU A 456 25.36 -15.15 4.97
C LEU A 456 25.32 -16.48 5.74
N GLN A 457 26.48 -17.04 6.10
CA GLN A 457 26.53 -18.27 6.91
C GLN A 457 26.02 -18.04 8.32
N GLU A 458 26.34 -16.91 8.95
CA GLU A 458 25.87 -16.56 10.29
C GLU A 458 24.36 -16.29 10.31
N LEU A 459 23.84 -15.59 9.31
CA LEU A 459 22.40 -15.44 9.09
C LEU A 459 21.70 -16.80 8.98
N SER A 460 22.23 -17.69 8.15
CA SER A 460 21.66 -19.04 7.94
C SER A 460 21.68 -19.88 9.22
N LYS A 461 22.77 -19.84 9.99
CA LYS A 461 22.88 -20.52 11.30
C LYS A 461 21.85 -20.01 12.32
N ASN A 462 21.51 -18.73 12.25
CA ASN A 462 20.52 -18.08 13.11
C ASN A 462 19.09 -18.08 12.52
N GLY A 463 18.84 -18.89 11.48
CA GLY A 463 17.49 -19.12 10.94
C GLY A 463 17.09 -18.21 9.78
N VAL A 464 17.90 -17.23 9.39
CA VAL A 464 17.67 -16.38 8.22
C VAL A 464 18.25 -17.07 6.98
N LYS A 465 17.44 -17.94 6.37
CA LYS A 465 17.87 -18.76 5.22
C LYS A 465 17.71 -18.08 3.86
N GLN A 466 17.02 -16.95 3.80
CA GLN A 466 16.62 -16.28 2.57
C GLN A 466 17.39 -14.97 2.35
N ALA A 467 18.70 -14.99 2.64
CA ALA A 467 19.60 -13.88 2.38
C ALA A 467 20.49 -14.18 1.16
N TYR A 468 20.61 -13.22 0.25
CA TYR A 468 21.27 -13.41 -1.05
C TYR A 468 22.12 -12.20 -1.42
N VAL A 469 23.31 -12.43 -1.95
CA VAL A 469 24.06 -11.40 -2.69
C VAL A 469 23.37 -11.21 -4.03
N ILE A 470 22.77 -10.04 -4.23
CA ILE A 470 21.98 -9.70 -5.43
C ILE A 470 22.75 -8.81 -6.41
N GLY A 471 23.86 -8.23 -5.99
CA GLY A 471 24.58 -7.24 -6.79
C GLY A 471 25.87 -6.78 -6.14
N ARG A 472 26.47 -5.72 -6.70
CA ARG A 472 27.65 -5.05 -6.15
C ARG A 472 27.73 -3.58 -6.55
N PHE A 473 28.29 -2.77 -5.67
CA PHE A 473 28.73 -1.42 -6.00
C PHE A 473 30.01 -1.49 -6.85
N THR A 474 30.08 -0.68 -7.90
CA THR A 474 31.08 -0.86 -8.97
C THR A 474 32.16 0.21 -8.94
N LYS A 475 31.80 1.49 -9.03
CA LYS A 475 32.71 2.63 -9.08
C LYS A 475 32.01 3.87 -8.56
N GLU A 476 32.81 4.85 -8.14
CA GLU A 476 32.31 6.19 -7.85
C GLU A 476 31.56 6.77 -9.05
N GLY A 477 30.40 7.37 -8.80
CA GLY A 477 29.50 7.82 -9.84
C GLY A 477 28.28 8.54 -9.27
N PRO A 478 27.33 8.95 -10.13
CA PRO A 478 26.09 9.60 -9.69
C PRO A 478 25.11 8.63 -8.99
N GLY A 479 25.45 7.33 -8.90
CA GLY A 479 24.60 6.32 -8.28
C GLY A 479 23.81 5.48 -9.29
N GLN A 480 24.17 5.49 -10.58
CA GLN A 480 23.41 4.79 -11.62
C GLN A 480 23.29 3.30 -11.33
N ILE A 481 22.09 2.76 -11.55
CA ILE A 481 21.78 1.34 -11.36
C ILE A 481 21.80 0.66 -12.72
N HIS A 482 22.59 -0.40 -12.85
CA HIS A 482 22.60 -1.27 -14.03
C HIS A 482 22.04 -2.63 -13.65
N VAL A 483 21.05 -3.12 -14.41
CA VAL A 483 20.47 -4.46 -14.21
C VAL A 483 21.01 -5.40 -15.28
N VAL A 484 21.77 -6.41 -14.85
CA VAL A 484 22.39 -7.43 -15.72
C VAL A 484 21.67 -8.76 -15.68
#